data_AF-A0A935XUU5-F1
#
_entry.id   AF-A0A935XUU5-F1
#
_cell.length_a   1.000
_cell.length_b   1.000
_cell.length_c   1.000
_cell.angle_alpha   90.00
_cell.angle_beta   90.00
_cell.angle_gamma   90.00
#
_symmetry.space_group_name_H-M   'P 1'
#
loop_
_entity.id
_entity.type
_entity.pdbx_description
1 polymer ?
#
loop_
_entity_poly.entity_id
_entity_poly.type
_entity_poly.pdbx_seq_one_letter_code
_entity_poly.pdbx_strand_id
1 'polypeptide(L)'
;MNPPNLTEAASGFVSTDEVAAVLERLSAVDSARLAQLARLRCLGAVGLEWRDLLHEAFIRVLDGRRRWPRDVPFVAFMAQSMRSIASETRQADLVEFGALGEHEPGDEQGIVNVLAKTDITPEREMAGRQMLLEIEALFAGDAIGLAVLEGIARGDSAGEVQAQLGLDPTAYASTLRRIRRRLTSYLLPTEV
;
A
#
# COMPACT_ATOMS: atom_id res chain seq x y z
N MET A 1 -28.86 40.63 -18.71
CA MET A 1 -28.48 39.23 -19.03
C MET A 1 -27.00 39.08 -18.71
N ASN A 2 -26.68 38.37 -17.63
CA ASN A 2 -25.31 37.98 -17.28
C ASN A 2 -25.14 36.53 -17.76
N PRO A 3 -24.03 36.13 -18.42
CA PRO A 3 -23.87 34.77 -18.89
C PRO A 3 -23.82 33.80 -17.70
N PRO A 4 -24.28 32.54 -17.88
CA PRO A 4 -24.22 31.54 -16.83
C PRO A 4 -22.76 31.22 -16.53
N ASN A 5 -22.41 31.27 -15.24
CA ASN A 5 -21.10 30.91 -14.73
C ASN A 5 -20.85 29.41 -14.97
N LEU A 6 -20.17 29.10 -16.08
CA LEU A 6 -19.66 27.77 -16.43
C LEU A 6 -18.37 27.51 -15.65
N THR A 7 -18.43 27.24 -14.34
CA THR A 7 -17.48 26.40 -13.56
C THR A 7 -17.78 26.47 -12.06
N GLU A 8 -18.87 25.85 -11.63
CA GLU A 8 -18.83 25.11 -10.36
C GLU A 8 -18.66 23.64 -10.74
N ALA A 9 -17.42 23.24 -11.01
CA ALA A 9 -17.07 21.82 -10.98
C ALA A 9 -17.42 21.34 -9.57
N ALA A 10 -18.46 20.51 -9.45
CA ALA A 10 -18.90 19.96 -8.18
C ALA A 10 -17.68 19.41 -7.41
N SER A 11 -17.31 20.08 -6.33
CA SER A 11 -16.32 19.62 -5.34
C SER A 11 -16.93 18.47 -4.55
N GLY A 12 -17.19 17.36 -5.24
CA GLY A 12 -18.05 16.29 -4.79
C GLY A 12 -17.28 15.16 -4.13
N PHE A 13 -17.16 15.21 -2.81
CA PHE A 13 -16.86 14.00 -2.04
C PHE A 13 -18.07 13.06 -2.05
N VAL A 14 -17.81 11.76 -1.95
CA VAL A 14 -18.85 10.75 -1.74
C VAL A 14 -19.31 10.82 -0.29
N SER A 15 -20.62 10.80 -0.05
CA SER A 15 -21.19 10.81 1.31
C SER A 15 -20.93 9.48 2.04
N THR A 16 -21.01 9.49 3.37
CA THR A 16 -20.84 8.26 4.19
C THR A 16 -21.87 7.19 3.87
N ASP A 17 -23.11 7.58 3.55
CA ASP A 17 -24.17 6.65 3.16
C ASP A 17 -23.90 6.02 1.78
N GLU A 18 -23.41 6.82 0.82
CA GLU A 18 -22.96 6.30 -0.47
C GLU A 18 -21.75 5.37 -0.32
N VAL A 19 -20.81 5.68 0.60
CA VAL A 19 -19.68 4.79 0.94
C VAL A 19 -20.20 3.46 1.48
N ALA A 20 -21.11 3.47 2.45
CA ALA A 20 -21.69 2.25 3.02
C ALA A 20 -22.32 1.38 1.93
N ALA A 21 -23.09 2.00 1.02
CA ALA A 21 -23.72 1.31 -0.10
C ALA A 21 -22.68 0.70 -1.08
N VAL A 22 -21.53 1.35 -1.27
CA VAL A 22 -20.42 0.78 -2.08
C VAL A 22 -19.77 -0.39 -1.37
N LEU A 23 -19.55 -0.30 -0.05
CA LEU A 23 -18.96 -1.38 0.74
C LEU A 23 -19.86 -2.63 0.78
N GLU A 24 -21.17 -2.46 0.90
CA GLU A 24 -22.14 -3.57 0.84
C GLU A 24 -22.12 -4.30 -0.49
N ARG A 25 -21.77 -3.60 -1.58
CA ARG A 25 -21.69 -4.15 -2.94
C ARG A 25 -20.26 -4.44 -3.38
N LEU A 26 -19.31 -4.46 -2.45
CA LEU A 26 -17.92 -4.69 -2.77
C LEU A 26 -17.76 -6.08 -3.39
N SER A 27 -17.22 -6.12 -4.60
CA SER A 27 -17.04 -7.39 -5.31
C SER A 27 -15.99 -8.26 -4.61
N ALA A 28 -16.06 -9.59 -4.81
CA ALA A 28 -15.03 -10.51 -4.32
C ALA A 28 -13.64 -10.16 -4.89
N VAL A 29 -13.61 -9.68 -6.13
CA VAL A 29 -12.38 -9.23 -6.80
C VAL A 29 -11.81 -8.00 -6.11
N ASP A 30 -12.62 -6.97 -5.85
CA ASP A 30 -12.14 -5.76 -5.17
C ASP A 30 -11.76 -6.02 -3.72
N SER A 31 -12.49 -6.91 -3.03
CA SER A 31 -12.13 -7.38 -1.70
C SER A 31 -10.76 -8.06 -1.67
N ALA A 32 -10.50 -8.95 -2.64
CA ALA A 32 -9.19 -9.60 -2.77
C ALA A 32 -8.08 -8.59 -3.08
N ARG A 33 -8.33 -7.63 -3.98
CA ARG A 33 -7.39 -6.53 -4.28
C ARG A 33 -7.06 -5.72 -3.02
N LEU A 34 -8.07 -5.34 -2.24
CA LEU A 34 -7.87 -4.58 -1.00
C LEU A 34 -7.09 -5.37 0.05
N ALA A 35 -7.38 -6.67 0.20
CA ALA A 35 -6.66 -7.54 1.12
C ALA A 35 -5.17 -7.68 0.74
N GLN A 36 -4.85 -7.84 -0.55
CA GLN A 36 -3.46 -7.87 -1.01
C GLN A 36 -2.76 -6.54 -0.72
N LEU A 37 -3.40 -5.42 -1.06
CA LEU A 37 -2.86 -4.10 -0.78
C LEU A 37 -2.65 -3.85 0.71
N ALA A 38 -3.52 -4.35 1.59
CA ALA A 38 -3.33 -4.25 3.04
C ALA A 38 -2.14 -5.08 3.52
N ARG A 39 -2.00 -6.32 3.03
CA ARG A 39 -0.87 -7.22 3.35
C ARG A 39 0.46 -6.60 2.96
N LEU A 40 0.52 -5.98 1.78
CA LEU A 40 1.69 -5.26 1.33
C LEU A 40 2.15 -4.20 2.33
N ARG A 41 1.21 -3.38 2.83
CA ARG A 41 1.55 -2.29 3.76
C ARG A 41 2.05 -2.77 5.11
N CYS A 42 1.78 -4.03 5.44
CA CYS A 42 2.24 -4.68 6.66
C CYS A 42 3.57 -5.42 6.45
N LEU A 43 4.04 -5.55 5.21
CA LEU A 43 5.30 -6.24 4.93
C LEU A 43 6.47 -5.48 5.56
N GLY A 44 7.20 -6.17 6.44
CA GLY A 44 8.34 -5.57 7.16
C GLY A 44 7.95 -4.62 8.31
N ALA A 45 6.66 -4.42 8.59
CA ALA A 45 6.18 -3.69 9.76
C ALA A 45 5.91 -4.68 10.91
N VAL A 46 6.64 -4.54 12.01
CA VAL A 46 6.43 -5.38 13.21
C VAL A 46 5.16 -4.90 13.91
N GLY A 47 4.25 -5.82 14.25
CA GLY A 47 3.04 -5.51 15.03
C GLY A 47 1.85 -4.95 14.24
N LEU A 48 1.99 -4.67 12.93
CA LEU A 48 0.88 -4.23 12.08
C LEU A 48 0.19 -5.43 11.44
N GLU A 49 -1.08 -5.66 11.79
CA GLU A 49 -1.92 -6.70 11.20
C GLU A 49 -2.74 -6.13 10.02
N TRP A 50 -2.83 -6.89 8.92
CA TRP A 50 -3.37 -6.39 7.65
C TRP A 50 -4.90 -6.22 7.66
N ARG A 51 -5.64 -7.05 8.42
CA ARG A 51 -7.08 -6.88 8.60
C ARG A 51 -7.36 -5.66 9.45
N ASP A 52 -6.57 -5.43 10.50
CA ASP A 52 -6.70 -4.24 11.35
C ASP A 52 -6.47 -2.97 10.53
N LEU A 53 -5.44 -2.96 9.69
CA LEU A 53 -5.19 -1.84 8.76
C LEU A 53 -6.37 -1.60 7.80
N LEU A 54 -6.90 -2.68 7.21
CA LEU A 54 -8.01 -2.59 6.26
C LEU A 54 -9.31 -2.15 6.95
N HIS A 55 -9.61 -2.70 8.13
CA HIS A 55 -10.78 -2.34 8.92
C HIS A 55 -10.70 -0.90 9.41
N GLU A 56 -9.55 -0.44 9.90
CA GLU A 56 -9.36 0.96 10.30
C GLU A 56 -9.54 1.90 9.10
N ALA A 57 -9.07 1.50 7.92
CA ALA A 57 -9.33 2.26 6.69
C ALA A 57 -10.84 2.33 6.39
N PHE A 58 -11.59 1.23 6.50
CA PHE A 58 -13.04 1.26 6.32
C PHE A 58 -13.74 2.14 7.35
N ILE A 59 -13.37 2.02 8.63
CA ILE A 59 -13.94 2.82 9.73
C ILE A 59 -13.74 4.31 9.44
N ARG A 60 -12.51 4.73 9.11
CA ARG A 60 -12.19 6.15 8.83
C ARG A 60 -12.94 6.70 7.61
N VAL A 61 -13.32 5.86 6.66
CA VAL A 61 -14.08 6.31 5.48
C VAL A 61 -15.57 6.38 5.81
N LEU A 62 -16.09 5.39 6.55
CA LEU A 62 -17.48 5.34 7.00
C LEU A 62 -17.84 6.45 7.98
N ASP A 63 -16.92 6.87 8.84
CA ASP A 63 -17.13 7.97 9.79
C ASP A 63 -16.72 9.35 9.26
N GLY A 64 -16.25 9.42 8.01
CA GLY A 64 -15.90 10.65 7.32
C GLY A 64 -14.54 11.25 7.68
N ARG A 65 -13.73 10.63 8.56
CA ARG A 65 -12.35 11.06 8.84
C ARG A 65 -11.47 11.03 7.59
N ARG A 66 -11.77 10.16 6.62
CA ARG A 66 -11.21 10.16 5.26
C ARG A 66 -12.32 10.31 4.23
N ARG A 67 -12.33 11.43 3.52
CA ARG A 67 -13.33 11.73 2.50
C ARG A 67 -12.88 11.22 1.14
N TRP A 68 -13.72 10.41 0.50
CA TRP A 68 -13.46 9.83 -0.81
C TRP A 68 -13.84 10.82 -1.94
N PRO A 69 -12.88 11.28 -2.77
CA PRO A 69 -13.21 12.10 -3.94
C PRO A 69 -13.94 11.26 -5.00
N ARG A 70 -15.03 11.77 -5.57
CA ARG A 70 -15.89 11.03 -6.51
C ARG A 70 -15.20 10.65 -7.82
N ASP A 71 -14.14 11.35 -8.20
CA ASP A 71 -13.34 11.12 -9.39
C ASP A 71 -12.25 10.04 -9.20
N VAL A 72 -12.02 9.59 -7.97
CA VAL A 72 -11.01 8.57 -7.65
C VAL A 72 -11.64 7.18 -7.60
N PRO A 73 -11.09 6.16 -8.27
CA PRO A 73 -11.57 4.78 -8.12
C PRO A 73 -11.47 4.29 -6.67
N PHE A 74 -12.52 3.63 -6.16
CA PHE A 74 -12.64 3.25 -4.75
C PHE A 74 -11.43 2.46 -4.23
N VAL A 75 -10.98 1.43 -4.95
CA VAL A 75 -9.83 0.60 -4.55
C VAL A 75 -8.54 1.44 -4.46
N ALA A 76 -8.34 2.40 -5.38
CA ALA A 76 -7.18 3.28 -5.36
C ALA A 76 -7.22 4.25 -4.17
N PHE A 77 -8.40 4.79 -3.87
CA PHE A 77 -8.62 5.63 -2.69
C PHE A 77 -8.35 4.86 -1.37
N MET A 78 -8.86 3.64 -1.24
CA MET A 78 -8.61 2.78 -0.08
C MET A 78 -7.13 2.43 0.05
N ALA A 79 -6.43 2.17 -1.05
CA ALA A 79 -4.99 1.92 -1.06
C ALA A 79 -4.20 3.10 -0.48
N GLN A 80 -4.57 4.33 -0.83
CA GLN A 80 -3.95 5.54 -0.27
C GLN A 80 -4.33 5.79 1.18
N SER A 81 -5.56 5.46 1.57
CA SER A 81 -6.00 5.52 2.96
C SER A 81 -5.17 4.58 3.85
N MET A 82 -5.01 3.32 3.44
CA MET A 82 -4.16 2.34 4.14
C MET A 82 -2.69 2.76 4.18
N ARG A 83 -2.16 3.34 3.09
CA ARG A 83 -0.79 3.89 3.06
C ARG A 83 -0.56 4.93 4.16
N SER A 84 -1.47 5.88 4.28
CA SER A 84 -1.38 6.96 5.26
C SER A 84 -1.46 6.40 6.68
N ILE A 85 -2.40 5.47 6.95
CA ILE A 85 -2.53 4.83 8.26
C ILE A 85 -1.25 4.07 8.63
N ALA A 86 -0.74 3.23 7.74
CA ALA A 86 0.49 2.47 7.99
C ALA A 86 1.71 3.39 8.21
N SER A 87 1.75 4.54 7.53
CA SER A 87 2.81 5.55 7.74
C SER A 87 2.70 6.20 9.13
N GLU A 88 1.49 6.54 9.58
CA GLU A 88 1.23 7.09 10.92
C GLU A 88 1.67 6.10 12.00
N THR A 89 1.34 4.81 11.86
CA THR A 89 1.74 3.76 12.80
C THR A 89 3.25 3.58 12.87
N ARG A 90 3.94 3.47 11.71
CA ARG A 90 5.40 3.33 11.70
C ARG A 90 6.12 4.54 12.29
N GLN A 91 5.60 5.75 12.10
CA GLN A 91 6.17 6.94 12.73
C GLN A 91 6.03 6.90 14.25
N ALA A 92 4.90 6.42 14.77
CA ALA A 92 4.71 6.22 16.20
C ALA A 92 5.68 5.17 16.76
N ASP A 93 5.83 4.03 16.08
CA ASP A 93 6.75 2.96 16.50
C ASP A 93 8.21 3.43 16.49
N LEU A 94 8.65 4.21 15.48
CA LEU A 94 10.01 4.75 15.45
C LEU A 94 10.29 5.73 16.59
N VAL A 95 9.30 6.54 16.98
CA VAL A 95 9.42 7.44 18.14
C VAL A 95 9.48 6.63 19.44
N GLU A 96 8.69 5.57 19.56
CA GLU A 96 8.67 4.68 20.73
C GLU A 96 9.97 3.85 20.83
N PHE A 97 10.45 3.26 19.74
CA PHE A 97 11.75 2.57 19.68
C PHE A 97 12.92 3.52 19.92
N GLY A 98 12.85 4.76 19.41
CA GLY A 98 13.86 5.79 19.69
C GLY A 98 13.93 6.16 21.17
N ALA A 99 12.81 6.09 21.89
CA ALA A 99 12.75 6.32 23.33
C ALA A 99 13.25 5.11 24.16
N LEU A 100 13.23 3.89 23.60
CA LEU A 100 13.70 2.66 24.25
C LEU A 100 15.19 2.36 23.99
N GLY A 101 15.87 3.18 23.16
CA GLY A 101 17.28 3.01 22.77
C GLY A 101 18.33 3.51 23.78
N GLU A 102 17.94 4.03 24.94
CA GLU A 102 18.86 4.51 26.00
C GLU A 102 19.14 3.44 27.08
N HIS A 103 19.38 2.19 26.70
CA HIS A 103 19.95 1.20 27.64
C HIS A 103 21.15 0.48 27.02
N GLU A 104 22.27 0.56 27.73
CA GLU A 104 23.58 0.00 27.38
C GLU A 104 23.56 -1.51 27.12
N PRO A 105 24.49 -2.03 26.30
CA PRO A 105 24.54 -3.44 25.96
C PRO A 105 25.20 -4.24 27.08
N GLY A 106 24.44 -5.12 27.73
CA GLY A 106 24.95 -6.20 28.57
C GLY A 106 24.96 -7.51 27.79
N ASP A 107 26.14 -8.09 27.61
CA ASP A 107 26.38 -9.45 27.11
C ASP A 107 25.51 -10.49 27.83
N GLU A 108 25.00 -11.49 27.10
CA GLU A 108 25.27 -12.91 27.41
C GLU A 108 24.74 -13.86 26.35
N GLN A 109 25.52 -14.92 26.13
CA GLN A 109 25.49 -15.85 25.03
C GLN A 109 24.42 -16.95 25.15
N GLY A 110 23.97 -17.44 23.98
CA GLY A 110 23.70 -18.87 23.81
C GLY A 110 22.29 -19.24 23.33
N ILE A 111 22.17 -19.59 22.04
CA ILE A 111 21.68 -20.90 21.55
C ILE A 111 21.88 -20.89 20.03
N VAL A 112 22.70 -21.82 19.55
CA VAL A 112 22.98 -22.05 18.13
C VAL A 112 21.73 -22.72 17.54
N ASN A 113 20.87 -21.93 16.88
CA ASN A 113 19.86 -22.48 15.99
C ASN A 113 20.35 -22.33 14.55
N VAL A 114 20.53 -23.46 13.87
CA VAL A 114 20.90 -23.56 12.46
C VAL A 114 19.66 -23.20 11.63
N LEU A 115 19.44 -21.90 11.48
CA LEU A 115 18.74 -21.33 10.34
C LEU A 115 19.79 -20.48 9.66
N ALA A 116 19.94 -20.64 8.34
CA ALA A 116 20.88 -19.87 7.54
C ALA A 116 20.84 -18.41 7.99
N LYS A 117 21.92 -17.95 8.66
CA LYS A 117 22.15 -16.53 8.86
C LYS A 117 22.43 -16.00 7.47
N THR A 118 21.37 -15.64 6.77
CA THR A 118 21.46 -14.60 5.76
C THR A 118 22.12 -13.44 6.51
N ASP A 119 23.32 -13.04 6.08
CA ASP A 119 24.06 -11.87 6.59
C ASP A 119 23.29 -10.57 6.24
N ILE A 120 22.04 -10.49 6.70
CA ILE A 120 21.21 -9.31 6.67
C ILE A 120 21.57 -8.57 7.96
N THR A 121 22.49 -7.63 7.83
CA THR A 121 22.79 -6.70 8.92
C THR A 121 21.58 -5.80 9.15
N PRO A 122 21.43 -5.20 10.35
CA PRO A 122 20.37 -4.23 10.62
C PRO A 122 20.34 -3.10 9.57
N GLU A 123 21.48 -2.66 9.07
CA GLU A 123 21.60 -1.63 8.03
C GLU A 123 21.04 -2.12 6.69
N ARG A 124 21.28 -3.39 6.32
CA ARG A 124 20.70 -4.00 5.11
C ARG A 124 19.19 -4.17 5.23
N GLU A 125 18.70 -4.54 6.41
CA GLU A 125 17.27 -4.64 6.67
C GLU A 125 16.60 -3.27 6.57
N MET A 126 17.19 -2.24 7.18
CA MET A 126 16.71 -0.86 7.07
C MET A 126 16.75 -0.35 5.63
N ALA A 127 17.84 -0.59 4.89
CA ALA A 127 17.96 -0.21 3.49
C ALA A 127 16.90 -0.92 2.63
N GLY A 128 16.63 -2.21 2.88
CA GLY A 128 15.57 -2.96 2.22
C GLY A 128 14.18 -2.42 2.50
N ARG A 129 13.88 -2.10 3.78
CA ARG A 129 12.63 -1.44 4.18
C ARG A 129 12.47 -0.08 3.52
N GLN A 130 13.53 0.71 3.46
CA GLN A 130 13.53 2.03 2.84
C GLN A 130 13.29 1.94 1.32
N MET A 131 13.99 1.03 0.64
CA MET A 131 13.79 0.77 -0.79
C MET A 131 12.36 0.29 -1.09
N LEU A 132 11.79 -0.54 -0.23
CA LEU A 132 10.40 -0.97 -0.35
C LEU A 132 9.43 0.22 -0.22
N LEU A 133 9.64 1.12 0.76
CA LEU A 133 8.84 2.33 0.92
C LEU A 133 8.92 3.26 -0.30
N GLU A 134 10.10 3.38 -0.92
CA GLU A 134 10.30 4.19 -2.12
C GLU A 134 9.62 3.60 -3.35
N ILE A 135 9.71 2.28 -3.55
CA ILE A 135 8.97 1.56 -4.58
C ILE A 135 7.46 1.74 -4.35
N GLU A 136 6.97 1.58 -3.12
CA GLU A 136 5.57 1.83 -2.80
C GLU A 136 5.12 3.26 -3.10
N ALA A 137 5.98 4.26 -2.83
CA ALA A 137 5.70 5.66 -3.13
C ALA A 137 5.58 5.90 -4.64
N LEU A 138 6.42 5.24 -5.45
CA LEU A 138 6.37 5.27 -6.92
C LEU A 138 5.03 4.77 -7.49
N PHE A 139 4.35 3.89 -6.75
CA PHE A 139 3.05 3.33 -7.12
C PHE A 139 1.88 3.89 -6.30
N ALA A 140 2.05 4.97 -5.56
CA ALA A 140 0.98 5.56 -4.76
C ALA A 140 -0.31 5.82 -5.58
N GLY A 141 -0.20 6.37 -6.79
CA GLY A 141 -1.34 6.57 -7.67
C GLY A 141 -1.80 5.34 -8.48
N ASP A 142 -1.22 4.16 -8.26
CA ASP A 142 -1.44 2.97 -9.09
C ASP A 142 -1.53 1.69 -8.24
N ALA A 143 -2.63 1.56 -7.51
CA ALA A 143 -2.90 0.41 -6.65
C ALA A 143 -2.87 -0.93 -7.41
N ILE A 144 -3.38 -0.98 -8.65
CA ILE A 144 -3.35 -2.19 -9.48
C ILE A 144 -1.91 -2.54 -9.88
N GLY A 145 -1.10 -1.55 -10.27
CA GLY A 145 0.32 -1.76 -10.55
C GLY A 145 1.09 -2.30 -9.35
N LEU A 146 0.81 -1.76 -8.17
CA LEU A 146 1.43 -2.21 -6.93
C LEU A 146 1.06 -3.66 -6.57
N ALA A 147 -0.23 -4.01 -6.67
CA ALA A 147 -0.70 -5.38 -6.40
C ALA A 147 -0.16 -6.41 -7.41
N VAL A 148 -0.01 -6.04 -8.69
CA VAL A 148 0.62 -6.91 -9.69
C VAL A 148 2.10 -7.14 -9.38
N LEU A 149 2.83 -6.10 -9.00
CA LEU A 149 4.24 -6.20 -8.62
C LEU A 149 4.43 -7.15 -7.42
N GLU A 150 3.57 -7.06 -6.42
CA GLU A 150 3.60 -7.93 -5.25
C GLU A 150 3.27 -9.38 -5.58
N GLY A 151 2.26 -9.63 -6.41
CA GLY A 151 1.95 -10.98 -6.88
C GLY A 151 3.17 -11.66 -7.52
N ILE A 152 3.88 -10.91 -8.36
CA ILE A 152 5.14 -11.39 -8.97
C ILE A 152 6.22 -11.62 -7.91
N ALA A 153 6.37 -10.71 -6.94
CA ALA A 153 7.36 -10.85 -5.87
C ALA A 153 7.11 -12.08 -4.98
N ARG A 154 5.85 -12.48 -4.78
CA ARG A 154 5.47 -13.72 -4.08
C ARG A 154 5.70 -14.99 -4.90
N GLY A 155 6.00 -14.86 -6.20
CA GLY A 155 6.15 -15.97 -7.13
C GLY A 155 4.84 -16.47 -7.74
N ASP A 156 3.74 -15.72 -7.63
CA ASP A 156 2.48 -16.08 -8.27
C ASP A 156 2.65 -16.10 -9.79
N SER A 157 2.00 -17.07 -10.44
CA SER A 157 1.91 -17.12 -11.89
C SER A 157 1.05 -15.98 -12.44
N ALA A 158 1.24 -15.63 -13.72
CA ALA A 158 0.43 -14.61 -14.39
C ALA A 158 -1.07 -14.92 -14.27
N GLY A 159 -1.48 -16.19 -14.43
CA GLY A 159 -2.88 -16.61 -14.31
C GLY A 159 -3.44 -16.40 -12.91
N GLU A 160 -2.65 -16.67 -11.86
CA GLU A 160 -3.06 -16.43 -10.47
C GLU A 160 -3.21 -14.93 -10.18
N VAL A 161 -2.26 -14.10 -10.59
CA VAL A 161 -2.34 -12.64 -10.42
C VAL A 161 -3.54 -12.08 -11.17
N GLN A 162 -3.78 -12.55 -12.39
CA GLN A 162 -4.94 -12.15 -13.19
C GLN A 162 -6.27 -12.53 -12.54
N ALA A 163 -6.38 -13.77 -12.04
CA ALA A 163 -7.59 -14.24 -11.38
C ALA A 163 -7.85 -13.49 -10.08
N GLN A 164 -6.83 -13.35 -9.23
CA GLN A 164 -6.93 -12.64 -7.94
C GLN A 164 -7.28 -11.17 -8.12
N LEU A 165 -6.70 -10.52 -9.12
CA LEU A 165 -6.90 -9.11 -9.39
C LEU A 165 -7.98 -8.86 -10.45
N GLY A 166 -8.71 -9.87 -10.93
CA GLY A 166 -9.72 -9.72 -11.99
C GLY A 166 -9.23 -8.94 -13.21
N LEU A 167 -8.01 -9.22 -13.66
CA LEU A 167 -7.40 -8.57 -14.83
C LEU A 167 -7.45 -9.49 -16.03
N ASP A 168 -8.00 -9.00 -17.14
CA ASP A 168 -7.84 -9.68 -18.41
C ASP A 168 -6.35 -9.67 -18.87
N PRO A 169 -5.96 -10.50 -19.85
CA PRO A 169 -4.58 -10.58 -20.33
C PRO A 169 -4.01 -9.26 -20.85
N THR A 170 -4.84 -8.42 -21.47
CA THR A 170 -4.43 -7.14 -22.03
C THR A 170 -4.20 -6.10 -20.93
N ALA A 171 -5.08 -6.05 -19.93
CA ALA A 171 -4.97 -5.19 -18.75
C ALA A 171 -3.75 -5.57 -17.91
N TYR A 172 -3.50 -6.87 -17.73
CA TYR A 172 -2.30 -7.38 -17.06
C TYR A 172 -1.02 -6.97 -17.81
N ALA A 173 -0.93 -7.24 -19.11
CA ALA A 173 0.24 -6.87 -19.91
C ALA A 173 0.48 -5.35 -19.94
N SER A 174 -0.58 -4.55 -20.01
CA SER A 174 -0.49 -3.08 -19.96
C SER A 174 0.01 -2.59 -18.61
N THR A 175 -0.44 -3.21 -17.52
CA THR A 175 0.02 -2.93 -16.17
C THR A 175 1.50 -3.29 -16.00
N LEU A 176 1.94 -4.45 -16.49
CA LEU A 176 3.36 -4.84 -16.48
C LEU A 176 4.26 -3.84 -17.22
N ARG A 177 3.83 -3.38 -18.40
CA ARG A 177 4.58 -2.34 -19.14
C ARG A 177 4.70 -1.05 -18.34
N ARG A 178 3.63 -0.64 -17.66
CA ARG A 178 3.60 0.55 -16.80
C ARG A 178 4.52 0.40 -15.59
N ILE A 179 4.48 -0.75 -14.91
CA ILE A 179 5.38 -1.09 -13.79
C ILE A 179 6.83 -1.03 -14.25
N ARG A 180 7.17 -1.75 -15.33
CA ARG A 180 8.53 -1.78 -15.88
C ARG A 180 9.04 -0.38 -16.18
N ARG A 181 8.24 0.45 -16.86
CA ARG A 181 8.62 1.83 -17.17
C ARG A 181 8.90 2.67 -15.92
N ARG A 182 8.06 2.56 -14.88
CA ARG A 182 8.26 3.30 -13.63
C ARG A 182 9.51 2.82 -12.89
N LEU A 183 9.69 1.51 -12.75
CA LEU A 183 10.88 0.94 -12.10
C LEU A 183 12.16 1.29 -12.85
N THR A 184 12.16 1.25 -14.19
CA THR A 184 13.31 1.68 -14.99
C THR A 184 13.63 3.15 -14.76
N SER A 185 12.63 4.03 -14.68
CA SER A 185 12.85 5.46 -14.39
C SER A 185 13.39 5.72 -12.97
N TYR A 186 13.09 4.85 -12.01
CA TYR A 186 13.59 4.95 -10.64
C TYR A 186 15.01 4.36 -10.51
N LEU A 187 15.28 3.21 -11.15
CA LEU A 187 16.56 2.51 -11.08
C LEU A 187 17.64 3.12 -11.99
N LEU A 188 17.25 3.85 -13.03
CA LEU A 188 18.14 4.62 -13.88
C LEU A 188 17.75 6.10 -13.73
N PRO A 189 18.34 6.82 -12.76
CA PRO A 189 18.18 8.26 -12.71
C PRO A 189 18.68 8.81 -14.04
N THR A 190 17.79 9.37 -14.86
CA THR A 190 18.22 10.22 -15.97
C THR A 190 18.94 11.40 -15.34
N GLU A 191 20.27 11.43 -15.45
CA GLU A 191 21.07 12.62 -15.19
C GLU A 191 20.49 13.76 -16.03
N VAL A 192 20.03 14.81 -15.35
CA VAL A 192 19.73 16.12 -15.93
C VAL A 192 20.56 17.14 -15.16
#